data_AF-A0AAW3KFU3-F1
#
_entry.id   AF-A0AAW3KFU3-F1
#
_cell.length_a   1.000
_cell.length_b   1.000
_cell.length_c   1.000
_cell.angle_alpha   90.00
_cell.angle_beta   90.00
_cell.angle_gamma   90.00
#
_symmetry.space_group_name_H-M   'P 1'
#
loop_
_entity.id
_entity.type
_entity.pdbx_description
1 polymer ?
#
loop_
_entity_poly.entity_id
_entity_poly.type
_entity_poly.pdbx_seq_one_letter_code
_entity_poly.pdbx_strand_id
1 'polypeptide(L)'
;MKSAGTAHRLVRLVAWLVFAWGALVLLTLPVRRYDWMQQVDPSISAPPDAGSDNGALFMLLLLGVIVASQVAIMTLAKTGRERTCALVLALVAVALWASRFWR
;
A
#
# COMPACT_ATOMS: atom_id res chain seq x y z
N MET A 1 26.69 13.40 -20.30
CA MET A 1 25.48 13.90 -19.58
C MET A 1 24.22 13.02 -19.79
N LYS A 2 24.32 11.69 -19.89
CA LYS A 2 23.18 10.78 -20.20
C LYS A 2 22.52 10.12 -18.97
N SER A 3 23.16 10.21 -17.80
CA SER A 3 22.80 9.42 -16.60
C SER A 3 21.57 9.95 -15.82
N ALA A 4 21.35 11.26 -15.81
CA ALA A 4 20.29 11.87 -14.99
C ALA A 4 18.87 11.45 -15.40
N GLY A 5 18.64 11.13 -16.68
CA GLY A 5 17.33 10.65 -17.16
C GLY A 5 17.02 9.22 -16.77
N THR A 6 18.04 8.35 -16.66
CA THR A 6 17.87 6.93 -16.34
C THR A 6 17.54 6.73 -14.87
N ALA A 7 18.22 7.47 -13.98
CA ALA A 7 17.95 7.44 -12.54
C ALA A 7 16.50 7.86 -12.23
N HIS A 8 16.00 8.91 -12.89
CA HIS A 8 14.63 9.36 -12.72
C HIS A 8 13.60 8.31 -13.17
N ARG A 9 13.85 7.63 -14.29
CA ARG A 9 12.99 6.53 -14.76
C ARG A 9 13.02 5.31 -13.82
N LEU A 10 14.18 4.99 -13.27
CA LEU A 10 14.35 3.90 -12.31
C LEU A 10 13.57 4.17 -11.01
N VAL A 11 13.73 5.37 -10.43
CA VAL A 11 12.97 5.78 -9.24
C VAL A 11 11.46 5.69 -9.50
N ARG A 12 11.02 6.11 -10.68
CA ARG A 12 9.61 6.01 -11.08
C ARG A 12 9.13 4.57 -11.17
N LEU A 13 9.87 3.70 -11.85
CA LEU A 13 9.56 2.27 -11.95
C LEU A 13 9.51 1.60 -10.58
N VAL A 14 10.47 1.90 -9.71
CA VAL A 14 10.53 1.36 -8.35
C VAL A 14 9.30 1.79 -7.55
N ALA A 15 8.90 3.06 -7.58
CA ALA A 15 7.71 3.48 -6.82
C ALA A 15 6.41 2.88 -7.38
N TRP A 16 6.33 2.66 -8.69
CA TRP A 16 5.19 1.98 -9.30
C TRP A 16 5.13 0.51 -8.88
N LEU A 17 6.29 -0.16 -8.81
CA LEU A 17 6.39 -1.52 -8.29
C LEU A 17 6.03 -1.57 -6.79
N VAL A 18 6.52 -0.63 -5.99
CA VAL A 18 6.17 -0.51 -4.56
C VAL A 18 4.67 -0.27 -4.39
N PHE A 19 4.06 0.57 -5.23
CA PHE A 19 2.62 0.77 -5.21
C PHE A 19 1.85 -0.49 -5.60
N ALA A 20 2.21 -1.13 -6.72
CA ALA A 20 1.54 -2.33 -7.19
C ALA A 20 1.65 -3.48 -6.18
N TRP A 21 2.86 -3.68 -5.64
CA TRP A 21 3.10 -4.67 -4.59
C TRP A 21 2.35 -4.33 -3.30
N GLY A 22 2.43 -3.08 -2.84
CA GLY A 22 1.76 -2.62 -1.64
C GLY A 22 0.23 -2.70 -1.73
N ALA A 23 -0.34 -2.38 -2.90
CA ALA A 23 -1.76 -2.53 -3.18
C ALA A 23 -2.18 -4.01 -3.20
N LEU A 24 -1.37 -4.89 -3.81
CA LEU A 24 -1.62 -6.33 -3.79
C LEU A 24 -1.64 -6.85 -2.35
N VAL A 25 -0.65 -6.49 -1.55
CA VAL A 25 -0.54 -6.85 -0.13
C VAL A 25 -1.74 -6.34 0.66
N LEU A 26 -2.19 -5.09 0.44
CA LEU A 26 -3.39 -4.53 1.07
C LEU A 26 -4.67 -5.29 0.70
N LEU A 27 -4.78 -5.78 -0.53
CA LEU A 27 -5.93 -6.56 -1.00
C LEU A 27 -5.93 -7.99 -0.47
N THR A 28 -4.77 -8.65 -0.45
CA THR A 28 -4.65 -10.09 -0.18
C THR A 28 -4.49 -10.43 1.30
N LEU A 29 -3.92 -9.56 2.14
CA LEU A 29 -3.71 -9.91 3.55
C LEU A 29 -5.00 -9.87 4.35
N PRO A 30 -5.46 -11.00 4.93
CA PRO A 30 -6.65 -11.01 5.77
C PRO A 30 -6.46 -10.10 6.97
N VAL A 31 -7.51 -9.34 7.32
CA VAL A 31 -7.47 -8.38 8.44
C VAL A 31 -7.34 -9.14 9.77
N ARG A 32 -7.92 -10.33 9.87
CA ARG A 32 -7.73 -11.22 11.02
C ARG A 32 -6.87 -12.43 10.63
N ARG A 33 -5.91 -12.75 11.49
CA ARG A 33 -4.92 -13.83 11.30
C ARG A 33 -5.55 -15.22 11.04
N TYR A 34 -6.82 -15.40 11.44
CA TYR A 34 -7.59 -16.63 11.30
C TYR A 34 -8.83 -16.49 10.39
N ASP A 35 -9.00 -15.38 9.64
CA ASP A 35 -10.16 -15.24 8.72
C ASP A 35 -10.19 -16.37 7.68
N TRP A 36 -9.02 -16.84 7.23
CA TRP A 36 -8.94 -17.96 6.30
C TRP A 36 -9.42 -19.28 6.93
N MET A 37 -9.22 -19.47 8.24
CA MET A 37 -9.74 -20.64 8.95
C MET A 37 -11.25 -20.57 9.08
N GLN A 38 -11.82 -19.39 9.37
CA GLN A 38 -13.27 -19.20 9.42
C GLN A 38 -13.93 -19.38 8.05
N GLN A 39 -13.22 -19.08 6.95
CA GLN A 39 -13.70 -19.33 5.59
C GLN A 39 -13.72 -20.82 5.21
N VAL A 40 -12.82 -21.63 5.78
CA VAL A 40 -12.72 -23.07 5.52
C VAL A 40 -13.58 -23.88 6.48
N ASP A 41 -13.66 -23.46 7.75
CA ASP A 41 -14.50 -24.07 8.77
C ASP A 41 -15.14 -22.97 9.65
N PRO A 42 -16.44 -22.67 9.45
CA PRO A 42 -17.13 -21.63 10.20
C PRO A 42 -17.33 -21.98 11.67
N SER A 43 -17.09 -23.22 12.11
CA SER A 43 -17.18 -23.62 13.52
C SER A 43 -15.95 -23.20 14.34
N ILE A 44 -14.84 -22.85 13.67
CA ILE A 44 -13.62 -22.34 14.31
C ILE A 44 -13.88 -20.89 14.75
N SER A 45 -14.09 -20.69 16.05
CA SER A 45 -14.08 -19.35 16.64
C SER A 45 -12.64 -18.89 16.83
N ALA A 46 -12.25 -17.79 16.20
CA ALA A 46 -10.91 -17.22 16.42
C ALA A 46 -10.72 -16.86 17.91
N PRO A 47 -9.53 -17.09 18.50
CA PRO A 47 -9.24 -16.69 19.87
C PRO A 47 -9.55 -15.20 20.11
N PRO A 48 -10.03 -14.78 21.29
CA PRO A 48 -10.37 -13.37 21.55
C PRO A 48 -9.17 -12.42 21.38
N ASP A 49 -7.94 -12.91 21.60
CA ASP A 49 -6.68 -12.15 21.41
C ASP A 49 -6.11 -12.26 19.98
N ALA A 50 -6.86 -12.84 19.05
CA ALA A 50 -6.48 -12.95 17.65
C ALA A 50 -6.63 -11.65 16.86
N GLY A 51 -7.18 -10.60 17.48
CA GLY A 51 -7.15 -9.23 16.97
C GLY A 51 -5.72 -8.74 16.92
N SER A 52 -5.02 -9.08 15.86
CA SER A 52 -3.59 -8.78 15.70
C SER A 52 -3.43 -7.30 15.40
N ASP A 53 -3.34 -6.46 16.44
CA ASP A 53 -2.95 -5.03 16.37
C ASP A 53 -1.71 -4.82 15.47
N ASN A 54 -0.79 -5.79 15.49
CA ASN A 54 0.40 -5.80 14.64
C ASN A 54 0.10 -5.80 13.13
N GLY A 55 -1.02 -6.37 12.70
CA GLY A 55 -1.44 -6.39 11.30
C GLY A 55 -1.94 -5.03 10.82
N ALA A 56 -2.71 -4.34 11.66
CA ALA A 56 -3.14 -2.97 11.42
C ALA A 56 -1.95 -2.01 11.38
N LEU A 57 -1.03 -2.10 12.35
CA LEU A 57 0.21 -1.32 12.38
C LEU A 57 1.08 -1.59 11.15
N PHE A 58 1.22 -2.85 10.73
CA PHE A 58 1.96 -3.20 9.52
C PHE A 58 1.33 -2.59 8.26
N MET A 59 0.00 -2.67 8.09
CA MET A 59 -0.68 -2.05 6.94
C MET A 59 -0.57 -0.52 6.96
N LEU A 60 -0.55 0.09 8.15
CA LEU A 60 -0.39 1.54 8.31
C LEU A 60 1.04 1.99 7.97
N LEU A 61 2.05 1.23 8.40
CA LEU A 61 3.45 1.43 7.99
C LEU A 61 3.63 1.25 6.48
N LEU A 62 3.01 0.23 5.90
CA LEU A 62 3.03 -0.02 4.46
C LEU A 62 2.39 1.14 3.67
N LEU A 63 1.24 1.64 4.12
CA LEU A 63 0.62 2.83 3.56
C LEU A 63 1.56 4.03 3.64
N GLY A 64 2.23 4.24 4.79
CA GLY A 64 3.23 5.29 4.97
C GLY A 64 4.36 5.22 3.94
N VAL A 65 4.90 4.02 3.68
CA VAL A 65 5.95 3.80 2.68
C VAL A 65 5.44 4.08 1.26
N ILE A 66 4.21 3.67 0.93
CA ILE A 66 3.59 3.95 -0.37
C ILE A 66 3.45 5.46 -0.56
N VAL A 67 2.87 6.16 0.42
CA VAL A 67 2.67 7.62 0.36
C VAL A 67 4.00 8.35 0.28
N ALA A 68 4.99 7.99 1.10
CA ALA A 68 6.33 8.58 1.06
C ALA A 68 6.99 8.41 -0.32
N SER A 69 6.82 7.24 -0.94
CA SER A 69 7.31 6.96 -2.29
C SER A 69 6.63 7.84 -3.35
N GLN A 70 5.31 8.07 -3.23
CA GLN A 70 4.60 8.98 -4.14
C GLN A 70 5.01 10.44 -3.94
N VAL A 71 5.23 10.88 -2.69
CA VAL A 71 5.72 12.23 -2.38
C VAL A 71 7.12 12.44 -2.96
N ALA A 72 8.01 11.46 -2.85
CA ALA A 72 9.34 11.51 -3.46
C ALA A 72 9.26 11.62 -5.00
N ILE A 73 8.28 10.99 -5.64
CA ILE A 73 8.02 11.21 -7.08
C ILE A 73 7.53 12.62 -7.34
N MET A 74 6.63 13.16 -6.53
CA MET A 74 6.09 14.51 -6.75
C MET A 74 7.17 15.60 -6.67
N THR A 75 8.13 15.46 -5.75
CA THR A 75 9.25 16.41 -5.62
C THR A 75 10.23 16.30 -6.78
N LEU A 76 10.45 15.08 -7.30
CA LEU A 76 11.36 14.82 -8.42
C LEU A 76 10.73 15.05 -9.81
N ALA A 77 9.41 15.02 -9.90
CA ALA A 77 8.66 15.13 -11.15
C ALA A 77 8.83 16.51 -11.79
N LYS A 78 9.25 16.51 -13.06
CA LYS A 78 9.40 17.73 -13.88
C LYS A 78 8.10 18.16 -14.55
N THR A 79 7.09 17.30 -14.58
CA THR A 79 5.84 17.54 -15.32
C THR A 79 4.64 17.47 -14.38
N GLY A 80 3.72 18.44 -14.49
CA GLY A 80 2.50 18.48 -13.67
C GLY A 80 1.67 17.20 -13.76
N ARG A 81 1.64 16.56 -14.94
CA ARG A 81 0.93 15.29 -15.16
C ARG A 81 1.45 14.14 -14.30
N GLU A 82 2.76 14.06 -14.07
CA GLU A 82 3.36 13.03 -13.20
C GLU A 82 3.00 13.27 -11.74
N ARG A 83 2.95 14.54 -11.32
CA ARG A 83 2.48 14.90 -9.97
C ARG A 83 1.03 14.49 -9.78
N THR A 84 0.16 14.78 -10.75
CA THR A 84 -1.25 14.37 -10.68
C THR A 84 -1.40 12.84 -10.60
N CYS A 85 -0.66 12.07 -11.40
CA CYS A 85 -0.68 10.61 -11.30
C CYS A 85 -0.23 10.11 -9.92
N ALA A 86 0.87 10.64 -9.37
CA ALA A 86 1.33 10.26 -8.03
C ALA A 86 0.32 10.61 -6.93
N LEU A 87 -0.35 11.76 -7.06
CA LEU A 87 -1.42 12.21 -6.17
C LEU A 87 -2.61 11.24 -6.22
N VAL A 88 -3.06 10.88 -7.43
CA VAL A 88 -4.16 9.92 -7.63
C VAL A 88 -3.81 8.56 -7.03
N LEU A 89 -2.60 8.06 -7.26
CA LEU A 89 -2.13 6.79 -6.67
C LEU A 89 -2.13 6.86 -5.14
N ALA A 90 -1.60 7.93 -4.56
CA ALA A 90 -1.61 8.11 -3.11
C ALA A 90 -3.05 8.15 -2.55
N LEU A 91 -3.97 8.87 -3.20
CA LEU A 91 -5.38 8.92 -2.81
C LEU A 91 -6.05 7.54 -2.90
N VAL A 92 -5.77 6.76 -3.95
CA VAL A 92 -6.29 5.40 -4.10
C VAL A 92 -5.79 4.49 -2.98
N ALA A 93 -4.50 4.55 -2.63
CA ALA A 93 -3.97 3.75 -1.52
C ALA A 93 -4.62 4.13 -0.18
N VAL A 94 -4.80 5.43 0.07
CA VAL A 94 -5.49 5.91 1.29
C VAL A 94 -6.94 5.46 1.31
N ALA A 95 -7.66 5.57 0.19
CA ALA A 95 -9.04 5.12 0.08
C ALA A 95 -9.19 3.61 0.29
N LEU A 96 -8.26 2.81 -0.28
CA LEU A 96 -8.21 1.36 -0.07
C LEU A 96 -7.98 1.02 1.40
N TRP A 97 -7.01 1.65 2.04
CA TRP A 97 -6.73 1.46 3.46
C TRP A 97 -7.93 1.85 4.32
N ALA A 98 -8.50 3.04 4.09
CA ALA A 98 -9.69 3.50 4.81
C ALA A 98 -10.88 2.56 4.62
N SER A 99 -11.14 2.07 3.40
CA SER A 99 -12.24 1.13 3.15
C SER A 99 -12.11 -0.21 3.89
N ARG A 100 -10.88 -0.63 4.18
CA ARG A 100 -10.56 -1.91 4.82
C ARG A 100 -10.53 -1.83 6.35
N PHE A 101 -10.16 -0.68 6.91
CA PHE A 101 -10.08 -0.46 8.36
C PHE A 101 -11.25 0.33 8.95
N TRP A 102 -12.03 1.04 8.14
CA TRP A 102 -13.21 1.79 8.60
C TRP A 102 -14.50 0.92 8.60
N ARG A 103 -14.45 -0.28 8.01
CA ARG A 103 -15.50 -1.31 8.15
C ARG A 103 -15.24 -2.18 9.37
#